data_AF-A0A426DRD1-F1
#
_entry.id   AF-A0A426DRD1-F1
#
_cell.length_a   1.000
_cell.length_b   1.000
_cell.length_c   1.000
_cell.angle_alpha   90.00
_cell.angle_beta   90.00
_cell.angle_gamma   90.00
#
_symmetry.space_group_name_H-M   'P 1'
#
loop_
_entity.id
_entity.type
_entity.pdbx_description
1 polymer ?
#
loop_
_entity_poly.entity_id
_entity_poly.type
_entity_poly.pdbx_seq_one_letter_code
_entity_poly.pdbx_strand_id
1 'polypeptide(L)'
;MIDKISKKVMPSFEENIAYMDKLLPVKESFDIIRRDIVIGGKKATFYFIDGFTKDETLVKIMDAFFRVTPDDMPEDATTFARTKIPYVEVDVLGDYDQVIRNILSGMTCLFISGYEVCIAIDCRTYPARSVGEPEKDKSLRGSRDGFVETIVFNTALIRRRIRDPHLVMEMTEAGQTSRTDIAVCYMQDRVDKDLLENVKQRIEALHVDDLRMNQQSLAEAIYHRKWFNPFPKFKFTERPDTAAACLMEGKVVILVDNSPSAMILPTSILDIVEEANDYYFPKITGTYLKISRAVIAFLTVFLTPVFLLFMQNLDWLPEIFAFVAVKDTVNIPLVFQLLLLEVAIDGLHLAALNTPSMLSTPLSVITALVLGEFSVSSGWFNAEVMLYMAFVAMANYAQPNFELGYAMKFMRIILLILTASFNWIGFLAGCVVVFCFLLFNRTLTGRSFLNVKMN
;
A
#
# COMPACT_ATOMS: atom_id res chain seq x y z
N MET A 1 -4.84 -26.92 5.92
CA MET A 1 -4.65 -27.52 7.25
C MET A 1 -3.34 -26.91 7.76
N ILE A 2 -3.31 -26.28 8.94
CA ILE A 2 -2.07 -25.67 9.48
C ILE A 2 -1.23 -26.80 10.08
N ASP A 3 0.04 -26.90 9.69
CA ASP A 3 0.97 -27.87 10.25
C ASP A 3 1.15 -27.64 11.76
N LYS A 4 0.83 -28.64 12.57
CA LYS A 4 0.91 -28.55 14.02
C LYS A 4 2.30 -28.94 14.50
N ILE A 5 2.91 -28.10 15.33
CA ILE A 5 4.13 -28.45 16.05
C ILE A 5 3.73 -29.33 17.25
N SER A 6 4.03 -30.63 17.21
CA SER A 6 3.66 -31.57 18.28
C SER A 6 4.61 -31.55 19.49
N LYS A 7 5.61 -30.67 19.51
CA LYS A 7 6.63 -30.60 20.55
C LYS A 7 6.06 -29.92 21.80
N LYS A 8 6.18 -30.60 22.95
CA LYS A 8 5.80 -30.05 24.27
C LYS A 8 6.83 -29.04 24.76
N VAL A 9 6.39 -28.13 25.61
CA VAL A 9 7.29 -27.23 26.37
C VAL A 9 8.27 -28.09 27.17
N MET A 10 9.54 -27.75 27.10
CA MET A 10 10.61 -28.54 27.70
C MET A 10 10.77 -28.17 29.18
N PRO A 11 11.33 -29.07 30.03
CA PRO A 11 11.62 -28.75 31.42
C PRO A 11 12.70 -27.68 31.59
N SER A 12 13.63 -27.58 30.64
CA SER A 12 14.74 -26.62 30.67
C SER A 12 14.32 -25.25 30.15
N PHE A 13 14.46 -24.23 30.99
CA PHE A 13 14.15 -22.84 30.67
C PHE A 13 15.01 -22.30 29.53
N GLU A 14 16.33 -22.54 29.60
CA GLU A 14 17.27 -22.12 28.57
C GLU A 14 16.97 -22.78 27.21
N GLU A 15 16.59 -24.06 27.20
CA GLU A 15 16.19 -24.75 25.96
C GLU A 15 14.87 -24.21 25.40
N ASN A 16 13.90 -23.90 26.26
CA ASN A 16 12.64 -23.27 25.85
C ASN A 16 12.90 -21.96 25.12
N ILE A 17 13.73 -21.09 25.69
CA ILE A 17 14.08 -19.80 25.08
C ILE A 17 14.82 -20.01 23.75
N ALA A 18 15.85 -20.86 23.73
CA ALA A 18 16.60 -21.12 22.50
C ALA A 18 15.72 -21.68 21.38
N TYR A 19 14.70 -22.48 21.73
CA TYR A 19 13.74 -23.00 20.77
C TYR A 19 12.76 -21.93 20.29
N MET A 20 12.27 -21.06 21.18
CA MET A 20 11.41 -19.93 20.82
C MET A 20 12.13 -18.91 19.93
N ASP A 21 13.37 -18.55 20.26
CA ASP A 21 14.20 -17.63 19.46
C ASP A 21 14.55 -18.18 18.07
N LYS A 22 14.48 -19.51 17.89
CA LYS A 22 14.64 -20.15 16.58
C LYS A 22 13.37 -20.07 15.73
N LEU A 23 12.21 -20.06 16.38
CA LEU A 23 10.90 -20.08 15.71
C LEU A 23 10.39 -18.67 15.42
N LEU A 24 10.65 -17.74 16.33
CA LEU A 24 10.24 -16.35 16.20
C LEU A 24 11.45 -15.49 15.83
N PRO A 25 11.35 -14.60 14.83
CA PRO A 25 12.44 -13.74 14.41
C PRO A 25 12.65 -12.55 15.37
N VAL A 26 12.85 -12.81 16.67
CA VAL A 26 12.94 -11.80 17.75
C VAL A 26 14.07 -10.78 17.51
N LYS A 27 15.14 -11.19 16.83
CA LYS A 27 16.29 -10.31 16.53
C LYS A 27 16.10 -9.47 15.27
N GLU A 28 15.30 -9.97 14.33
CA GLU A 28 15.14 -9.36 13.00
C GLU A 28 13.88 -8.49 12.94
N SER A 29 12.83 -8.91 13.66
CA SER A 29 11.53 -8.25 13.69
C SER A 29 11.38 -7.39 14.94
N PHE A 30 11.30 -6.07 14.79
CA PHE A 30 11.28 -5.15 15.93
C PHE A 30 10.01 -5.28 16.80
N ASP A 31 8.91 -5.71 16.19
CA ASP A 31 7.60 -5.79 16.83
C ASP A 31 7.41 -7.08 17.64
N ILE A 32 8.31 -8.07 17.56
CA ILE A 32 8.28 -9.25 18.43
C ILE A 32 9.21 -9.00 19.60
N ILE A 33 8.64 -8.67 20.75
CA ILE A 33 9.41 -8.33 21.94
C ILE A 33 9.59 -9.58 22.81
N ARG A 34 10.85 -9.88 23.10
CA ARG A 34 11.25 -10.75 24.21
C ARG A 34 11.77 -9.88 25.35
N ARG A 35 11.29 -10.13 26.56
CA ARG A 35 11.79 -9.46 27.75
C ARG A 35 12.07 -10.45 28.87
N ASP A 36 13.31 -10.44 29.33
CA ASP A 36 13.79 -11.26 30.44
C ASP A 36 13.61 -10.49 31.77
N ILE A 37 13.09 -11.18 32.78
CA ILE A 37 12.83 -10.67 34.13
C ILE A 37 13.13 -11.76 35.19
N VAL A 38 13.00 -11.40 36.46
CA VAL A 38 13.11 -12.33 37.60
C VAL A 38 11.84 -12.22 38.44
N ILE A 39 11.24 -13.35 38.78
CA ILE A 39 10.03 -13.46 39.60
C ILE A 39 10.31 -14.43 40.73
N GLY A 40 10.21 -14.00 41.99
CA GLY A 40 10.46 -14.88 43.14
C GLY A 40 11.85 -15.55 43.13
N GLY A 41 12.88 -14.85 42.61
CA GLY A 41 14.23 -15.40 42.45
C GLY A 41 14.41 -16.38 41.28
N LYS A 42 13.36 -16.70 40.52
CA LYS A 42 13.43 -17.55 39.32
C LYS A 42 13.53 -16.69 38.06
N LYS A 43 14.34 -17.13 37.10
CA LYS A 43 14.40 -16.50 35.77
C LYS A 43 13.04 -16.64 35.08
N ALA A 44 12.58 -15.59 34.42
CA ALA A 44 11.36 -15.61 33.64
C ALA A 44 11.52 -14.76 32.38
N THR A 45 10.78 -15.09 31.33
CA THR A 45 10.82 -14.37 30.05
C THR A 45 9.43 -14.31 29.47
N PHE A 46 9.01 -13.13 29.01
CA PHE A 46 7.77 -12.99 28.25
C PHE A 46 8.02 -12.60 26.80
N TYR A 47 7.18 -13.16 25.93
CA TYR A 47 7.10 -12.85 24.51
C TYR A 47 5.75 -12.21 24.22
N PHE A 48 5.74 -11.14 23.45
CA PHE A 48 4.52 -10.48 22.98
C PHE A 48 4.79 -9.71 21.69
N ILE A 49 3.72 -9.27 21.05
CA ILE A 49 3.79 -8.40 19.88
C ILE A 49 3.56 -6.96 20.31
N ASP A 50 4.49 -6.08 19.98
CA ASP A 50 4.36 -4.65 20.21
C ASP A 50 3.18 -4.07 19.42
N GLY A 51 2.46 -3.14 20.03
CA GLY A 51 1.20 -2.62 19.51
C GLY A 51 -0.02 -3.54 19.68
N PHE A 52 0.16 -4.78 20.17
CA PHE A 52 -0.95 -5.66 20.59
C PHE A 52 -1.20 -5.70 22.09
N THR A 53 -0.34 -5.13 22.92
CA THR A 53 -0.50 -5.19 24.38
C THR A 53 -1.00 -3.87 24.94
N LYS A 54 -1.87 -3.92 25.96
CA LYS A 54 -2.25 -2.71 26.73
C LYS A 54 -1.14 -2.34 27.71
N ASP A 55 -0.41 -1.25 27.44
CA ASP A 55 0.71 -0.79 28.25
C ASP A 55 0.39 -0.70 29.74
N GLU A 56 -0.70 -0.01 30.12
CA GLU A 56 -1.11 0.13 31.52
C GLU A 56 -1.41 -1.21 32.20
N THR A 57 -1.93 -2.19 31.45
CA THR A 57 -2.24 -3.51 31.98
C THR A 57 -0.95 -4.29 32.19
N LEU A 58 -0.04 -4.27 31.21
CA LEU A 58 1.25 -4.94 31.32
C LEU A 58 2.09 -4.36 32.47
N VAL A 59 2.08 -3.03 32.66
CA VAL A 59 2.76 -2.38 33.80
C VAL A 59 2.23 -2.89 35.14
N LYS A 60 0.91 -3.03 35.31
CA LYS A 60 0.31 -3.58 36.55
C LYS A 60 0.67 -5.05 36.77
N ILE A 61 0.70 -5.85 35.71
CA ILE A 61 1.14 -7.25 35.77
C ILE A 61 2.62 -7.32 36.18
N MET A 62 3.48 -6.47 35.60
CA MET A 62 4.90 -6.41 35.94
C MET A 62 5.15 -5.97 37.38
N ASP A 63 4.43 -4.96 37.88
CA ASP A 63 4.53 -4.53 39.29
C ASP A 63 4.15 -5.68 40.24
N ALA A 64 3.11 -6.45 39.93
CA ALA A 64 2.76 -7.64 40.69
C ALA A 64 3.88 -8.70 40.66
N PHE A 65 4.50 -8.94 39.50
CA PHE A 65 5.60 -9.90 39.34
C PHE A 65 6.85 -9.52 40.13
N PHE A 66 7.23 -8.24 40.13
CA PHE A 66 8.41 -7.77 40.86
C PHE A 66 8.23 -7.78 42.39
N ARG A 67 6.99 -7.85 42.88
CA ARG A 67 6.68 -8.00 44.32
C ARG A 67 6.71 -9.45 44.81
N VAL A 68 6.75 -10.44 43.90
CA VAL A 68 6.79 -11.85 44.29
C VAL A 68 8.14 -12.20 44.89
N THR A 69 8.14 -12.66 46.14
CA THR A 69 9.33 -13.17 46.83
C THR A 69 9.56 -14.66 46.58
N PRO A 70 10.75 -15.22 46.85
CA PRO A 70 10.98 -16.66 46.71
C PRO A 70 10.03 -17.53 47.55
N ASP A 71 9.68 -17.08 48.75
CA ASP A 71 8.77 -17.79 49.67
C ASP A 71 7.31 -17.78 49.17
N ASP A 72 6.96 -16.78 48.36
CA ASP A 72 5.65 -16.63 47.75
C ASP A 72 5.45 -17.49 46.49
N MET A 73 6.50 -18.14 45.99
CA MET A 73 6.49 -18.78 44.69
C MET A 73 5.80 -20.16 44.75
N PRO A 74 4.67 -20.38 44.04
CA PRO A 74 3.99 -21.67 44.02
C PRO A 74 4.82 -22.76 43.33
N GLU A 75 4.57 -24.02 43.68
CA GLU A 75 5.23 -25.17 43.05
C GLU A 75 4.75 -25.41 41.62
N ASP A 76 3.46 -25.18 41.36
CA ASP A 76 2.84 -25.41 40.06
C ASP A 76 2.43 -24.10 39.36
N ALA A 77 2.54 -24.11 38.02
CA ALA A 77 2.22 -22.96 37.19
C ALA A 77 0.73 -22.56 37.24
N THR A 78 -0.18 -23.51 37.49
CA THR A 78 -1.62 -23.24 37.57
C THR A 78 -1.96 -22.43 38.81
N THR A 79 -1.36 -22.75 39.96
CA THR A 79 -1.49 -21.97 41.18
C THR A 79 -0.84 -20.60 41.03
N PHE A 80 0.32 -20.49 40.39
CA PHE A 80 0.92 -19.19 40.07
C PHE A 80 0.00 -18.33 39.21
N ALA A 81 -0.55 -18.90 38.13
CA ALA A 81 -1.48 -18.21 37.24
C ALA A 81 -2.71 -17.67 37.99
N ARG A 82 -3.26 -18.43 38.94
CA ARG A 82 -4.46 -18.05 39.70
C ARG A 82 -4.20 -17.05 40.83
N THR A 83 -3.02 -17.08 41.44
CA THR A 83 -2.77 -16.36 42.70
C THR A 83 -1.83 -15.16 42.55
N LYS A 84 -0.96 -15.16 41.54
CA LYS A 84 0.10 -14.14 41.37
C LYS A 84 -0.08 -13.28 40.11
N ILE A 85 -0.93 -13.66 39.17
CA ILE A 85 -1.23 -12.86 37.97
C ILE A 85 -2.53 -12.07 38.21
N PRO A 86 -2.48 -10.73 38.34
CA PRO A 86 -3.67 -9.91 38.57
C PRO A 86 -4.44 -9.65 37.25
N TYR A 87 -4.85 -10.72 36.57
CA TYR A 87 -5.58 -10.66 35.31
C TYR A 87 -6.61 -11.78 35.19
N VAL A 88 -7.69 -11.56 34.45
CA VAL A 88 -8.83 -12.49 34.40
C VAL A 88 -8.59 -13.62 33.41
N GLU A 89 -8.10 -13.31 32.21
CA GLU A 89 -7.93 -14.27 31.12
C GLU A 89 -6.48 -14.77 31.09
N VAL A 90 -6.27 -15.92 31.73
CA VAL A 90 -4.96 -16.56 31.87
C VAL A 90 -5.09 -18.06 31.59
N ASP A 91 -4.28 -18.56 30.66
CA ASP A 91 -4.23 -19.96 30.26
C ASP A 91 -2.84 -20.57 30.52
N VAL A 92 -2.80 -21.88 30.74
CA VAL A 92 -1.56 -22.66 30.89
C VAL A 92 -1.40 -23.57 29.68
N LEU A 93 -0.35 -23.35 28.90
CA LEU A 93 -0.09 -23.98 27.61
C LEU A 93 1.05 -25.00 27.73
N GLY A 94 0.82 -26.22 27.23
CA GLY A 94 1.79 -27.34 27.33
C GLY A 94 2.58 -27.63 26.05
N ASP A 95 2.25 -27.00 24.92
CA ASP A 95 2.92 -27.24 23.63
C ASP A 95 3.22 -25.94 22.89
N TYR A 96 4.26 -25.98 22.06
CA TYR A 96 4.75 -24.80 21.36
C TYR A 96 3.80 -24.31 20.26
N ASP A 97 2.98 -25.18 19.65
CA ASP A 97 1.99 -24.76 18.65
C ASP A 97 0.97 -23.80 19.28
N GLN A 98 0.46 -24.14 20.48
CA GLN A 98 -0.39 -23.24 21.25
C GLN A 98 0.33 -21.95 21.63
N VAL A 99 1.57 -22.02 22.11
CA VAL A 99 2.33 -20.82 22.51
C VAL A 99 2.49 -19.86 21.32
N ILE A 100 2.99 -20.34 20.19
CA ILE A 100 3.22 -19.51 18.99
C ILE A 100 1.91 -18.90 18.50
N ARG A 101 0.83 -19.68 18.43
CA ARG A 101 -0.48 -19.18 18.01
C ARG A 101 -1.00 -18.07 18.92
N ASN A 102 -0.79 -18.20 20.23
CA ASN A 102 -1.23 -17.20 21.19
C ASN A 102 -0.39 -15.93 21.10
N ILE A 103 0.94 -16.04 20.99
CA ILE A 103 1.84 -14.89 20.74
C ILE A 103 1.43 -14.16 19.46
N LEU A 104 1.31 -14.88 18.34
CA LEU A 104 0.95 -14.30 17.04
C LEU A 104 -0.49 -13.77 16.99
N SER A 105 -1.33 -14.15 17.95
CA SER A 105 -2.68 -13.61 18.15
C SER A 105 -2.73 -12.45 19.15
N GLY A 106 -1.58 -11.99 19.64
CA GLY A 106 -1.41 -10.83 20.51
C GLY A 106 -1.42 -11.09 22.00
N MET A 107 -1.44 -12.33 22.46
CA MET A 107 -1.34 -12.64 23.89
C MET A 107 0.11 -12.56 24.36
N THR A 108 0.30 -12.16 25.63
CA THR A 108 1.62 -12.19 26.27
C THR A 108 1.89 -13.58 26.82
N CYS A 109 2.96 -14.24 26.38
CA CYS A 109 3.32 -15.59 26.80
C CYS A 109 4.55 -15.58 27.70
N LEU A 110 4.40 -16.03 28.94
CA LEU A 110 5.39 -16.02 30.01
C LEU A 110 5.93 -17.43 30.28
N PHE A 111 7.24 -17.58 30.20
CA PHE A 111 7.99 -18.73 30.67
C PHE A 111 8.63 -18.40 32.02
N ILE A 112 8.59 -19.32 32.97
CA ILE A 112 9.24 -19.19 34.28
C ILE A 112 10.08 -20.45 34.51
N SER A 113 11.32 -20.27 34.95
CA SER A 113 12.22 -21.37 35.27
C SER A 113 11.60 -22.29 36.32
N GLY A 114 11.71 -23.61 36.11
CA GLY A 114 11.09 -24.62 36.97
C GLY A 114 9.63 -24.94 36.66
N TYR A 115 8.98 -24.25 35.70
CA TYR A 115 7.68 -24.64 35.17
C TYR A 115 7.82 -25.25 33.78
N GLU A 116 7.23 -26.44 33.56
CA GLU A 116 7.26 -27.17 32.28
C GLU A 116 6.13 -26.73 31.32
N VAL A 117 5.61 -25.52 31.50
CA VAL A 117 4.48 -24.96 30.76
C VAL A 117 4.69 -23.46 30.54
N CYS A 118 4.02 -22.92 29.54
CA CYS A 118 3.98 -21.49 29.28
C CYS A 118 2.66 -20.91 29.82
N ILE A 119 2.69 -19.74 30.44
CA ILE A 119 1.49 -19.05 30.90
C ILE A 119 1.13 -17.97 29.88
N ALA A 120 -0.05 -18.04 29.28
CA ALA A 120 -0.54 -17.05 28.34
C ALA A 120 -1.52 -16.09 29.04
N ILE A 121 -1.32 -14.79 28.87
CA ILE A 121 -2.10 -13.72 29.48
C ILE A 121 -2.75 -12.92 28.35
N ASP A 122 -4.09 -12.90 28.28
CA ASP A 122 -4.82 -12.20 27.21
C ASP A 122 -4.98 -10.70 27.50
N CYS A 123 -3.87 -9.98 27.61
CA CYS A 123 -3.87 -8.52 27.77
C CYS A 123 -3.95 -7.76 26.44
N ARG A 124 -4.46 -8.41 25.37
CA ARG A 124 -4.37 -7.87 24.03
C ARG A 124 -5.32 -6.71 23.76
N THR A 125 -4.87 -5.78 22.94
CA THR A 125 -5.64 -4.70 22.34
C THR A 125 -5.24 -4.61 20.88
N TYR A 126 -6.19 -4.34 20.00
CA TYR A 126 -5.84 -4.04 18.62
C TYR A 126 -5.88 -2.54 18.39
N PRO A 127 -4.97 -1.99 17.57
CA PRO A 127 -5.11 -0.62 17.10
C PRO A 127 -6.47 -0.47 16.43
N ALA A 128 -7.27 0.46 16.94
CA ALA A 128 -8.57 0.81 16.37
C ALA A 128 -8.55 2.30 16.09
N ARG A 129 -8.61 2.68 14.80
CA ARG A 129 -8.87 4.06 14.41
C ARG A 129 -10.25 4.46 14.92
N SER A 130 -10.43 5.73 15.27
CA SER A 130 -11.75 6.35 15.34
C SER A 130 -12.38 6.38 13.95
N VAL A 131 -12.96 5.25 13.52
CA VAL A 131 -13.92 5.02 12.42
C VAL A 131 -13.83 5.96 11.18
N GLY A 132 -12.63 6.36 10.76
CA GLY A 132 -12.40 7.10 9.52
C GLY A 132 -12.04 6.13 8.41
N GLU A 133 -12.75 6.15 7.29
CA GLU A 133 -12.39 5.40 6.07
C GLU A 133 -11.13 6.02 5.44
N PRO A 134 -10.22 5.24 4.80
CA PRO A 134 -9.14 5.82 3.99
C PRO A 134 -9.73 6.70 2.88
N GLU A 135 -9.15 7.88 2.67
CA GLU A 135 -9.71 8.84 1.72
C GLU A 135 -9.40 8.45 0.27
N LYS A 136 -8.19 7.90 0.02
CA LYS A 136 -7.74 7.55 -1.34
C LYS A 136 -8.13 6.13 -1.77
N ASP A 137 -8.17 5.18 -0.84
CA ASP A 137 -8.44 3.76 -1.11
C ASP A 137 -9.82 3.30 -0.59
N LYS A 138 -10.90 3.96 -1.01
CA LYS A 138 -12.26 3.60 -0.58
C LYS A 138 -12.70 2.24 -1.11
N SER A 139 -13.34 1.45 -0.26
CA SER A 139 -13.79 0.09 -0.60
C SER A 139 -15.31 0.03 -0.69
N LEU A 140 -15.82 -0.59 -1.75
CA LEU A 140 -17.25 -0.93 -1.81
C LEU A 140 -17.60 -2.07 -0.84
N ARG A 141 -16.63 -2.95 -0.60
CA ARG A 141 -16.67 -4.06 0.36
C ARG A 141 -15.28 -4.33 0.91
N GLY A 142 -15.20 -4.70 2.19
CA GLY A 142 -13.94 -5.06 2.84
C GLY A 142 -13.70 -4.26 4.11
N SER A 143 -12.45 -4.29 4.57
CA SER A 143 -12.06 -3.57 5.78
C SER A 143 -11.98 -2.06 5.51
N ARG A 144 -12.37 -1.26 6.51
CA ARG A 144 -12.33 0.21 6.46
C ARG A 144 -11.18 0.81 7.29
N ASP A 145 -10.36 -0.04 7.91
CA ASP A 145 -9.15 0.41 8.58
C ASP A 145 -8.11 0.85 7.54
N GLY A 146 -7.57 2.05 7.76
CA GLY A 146 -6.43 2.57 7.02
C GLY A 146 -5.19 2.60 7.90
N PHE A 147 -4.03 2.67 7.28
CA PHE A 147 -2.80 3.06 7.94
C PHE A 147 -2.94 4.46 8.54
N VAL A 148 -2.13 4.72 9.55
CA VAL A 148 -2.01 5.98 10.29
C VAL A 148 -0.57 6.45 10.28
N GLU A 149 -0.28 7.58 10.88
CA GLU A 149 1.05 8.17 10.89
C GLU A 149 2.04 7.41 11.79
N THR A 150 1.57 6.55 12.70
CA THR A 150 2.43 5.81 13.65
C THR A 150 2.83 4.43 13.14
N ILE A 151 4.14 4.20 12.97
CA ILE A 151 4.68 2.96 12.39
C ILE A 151 4.35 1.67 13.19
N VAL A 152 4.34 1.76 14.54
CA VAL A 152 4.00 0.63 15.43
C VAL A 152 2.56 0.19 15.21
N PHE A 153 1.62 1.13 15.04
CA PHE A 153 0.23 0.78 14.74
C PHE A 153 0.08 0.17 13.35
N ASN A 154 0.82 0.69 12.36
CA ASN A 154 0.76 0.17 10.99
C ASN A 154 1.28 -1.27 10.90
N THR A 155 2.39 -1.60 11.56
CA THR A 155 2.92 -2.97 11.61
C THR A 155 1.97 -3.91 12.35
N ALA A 156 1.39 -3.48 13.47
CA ALA A 156 0.36 -4.23 14.19
C ALA A 156 -0.88 -4.51 13.32
N LEU A 157 -1.34 -3.55 12.49
CA LEU A 157 -2.45 -3.75 11.56
C LEU A 157 -2.17 -4.82 10.50
N ILE A 158 -0.93 -4.94 10.02
CA ILE A 158 -0.47 -6.00 9.11
C ILE A 158 -0.40 -7.34 9.87
N ARG A 159 0.26 -7.36 11.03
CA ARG A 159 0.44 -8.54 11.87
C ARG A 159 -0.89 -9.15 12.33
N ARG A 160 -1.94 -8.34 12.46
CA ARG A 160 -3.28 -8.82 12.85
C ARG A 160 -3.88 -9.75 11.78
N ARG A 161 -3.47 -9.53 10.52
CA ARG A 161 -3.90 -10.29 9.34
C ARG A 161 -2.97 -11.47 9.05
N ILE A 162 -1.67 -11.29 9.24
CA ILE A 162 -0.64 -12.32 9.00
C ILE A 162 -0.09 -12.79 10.34
N ARG A 163 -0.59 -13.94 10.80
CA ARG A 163 -0.16 -14.59 12.05
C ARG A 163 0.81 -15.72 11.75
N ASP A 164 1.91 -15.37 11.10
CA ASP A 164 2.93 -16.31 10.66
C ASP A 164 4.31 -15.88 11.21
N PRO A 165 5.13 -16.80 11.76
CA PRO A 165 6.47 -16.48 12.23
C PRO A 165 7.42 -15.97 11.15
N HIS A 166 7.20 -16.30 9.87
CA HIS A 166 8.06 -15.86 8.77
C HIS A 166 7.85 -14.39 8.40
N LEU A 167 6.80 -13.73 8.91
CA LEU A 167 6.63 -12.30 8.71
C LEU A 167 7.65 -11.54 9.56
N VAL A 168 8.52 -10.78 8.90
CA VAL A 168 9.56 -9.96 9.54
C VAL A 168 9.26 -8.49 9.29
N MET A 169 9.34 -7.69 10.36
CA MET A 169 9.26 -6.23 10.34
C MET A 169 10.62 -5.67 10.76
N GLU A 170 11.48 -5.38 9.80
CA GLU A 170 12.86 -4.94 10.09
C GLU A 170 12.93 -3.42 10.14
N MET A 171 13.38 -2.86 11.27
CA MET A 171 13.48 -1.42 11.46
C MET A 171 14.84 -0.90 11.00
N THR A 172 14.83 0.19 10.25
CA THR A 172 16.01 0.98 9.86
C THR A 172 15.69 2.47 9.96
N GLU A 173 16.69 3.33 9.94
CA GLU A 173 16.52 4.79 9.91
C GLU A 173 17.10 5.39 8.62
N ALA A 174 16.56 6.53 8.18
CA ALA A 174 17.15 7.33 7.10
C ALA A 174 16.98 8.83 7.33
N GLY A 175 17.91 9.62 6.79
CA GLY A 175 17.97 11.08 6.95
C GLY A 175 18.94 11.51 8.05
N GLN A 176 19.90 12.38 7.72
CA GLN A 176 20.96 12.80 8.65
C GLN A 176 20.42 13.62 9.84
N THR A 177 19.47 14.50 9.57
CA THR A 177 18.85 15.36 10.59
C THR A 177 17.55 14.76 11.11
N SER A 178 16.71 14.22 10.22
CA SER A 178 15.38 13.73 10.61
C SER A 178 15.39 12.38 11.30
N ARG A 179 16.38 11.51 11.00
CA ARG A 179 16.46 10.13 11.50
C ARG A 179 15.11 9.43 11.50
N THR A 180 14.47 9.43 10.33
CA THR A 180 13.11 8.93 10.16
C THR A 180 13.12 7.41 10.20
N ASP A 181 12.29 6.82 11.05
CA ASP A 181 12.12 5.38 11.16
C ASP A 181 11.42 4.80 9.93
N ILE A 182 11.94 3.68 9.44
CA ILE A 182 11.46 2.94 8.28
C ILE A 182 11.39 1.46 8.65
N ALA A 183 10.22 0.85 8.47
CA ALA A 183 10.04 -0.58 8.63
C ALA A 183 9.97 -1.27 7.26
N VAL A 184 10.90 -2.18 7.01
CA VAL A 184 10.92 -3.06 5.84
C VAL A 184 10.26 -4.38 6.21
N CYS A 185 9.05 -4.58 5.72
CA CYS A 185 8.20 -5.71 6.00
C CYS A 185 8.27 -6.74 4.86
N TYR A 186 8.47 -8.02 5.19
CA TYR A 186 8.55 -9.10 4.19
C TYR A 186 8.23 -10.48 4.80
N MET A 187 7.87 -11.44 3.94
CA MET A 187 7.75 -12.86 4.29
C MET A 187 9.07 -13.57 4.00
N GLN A 188 9.79 -14.00 5.04
CA GLN A 188 11.14 -14.57 4.94
C GLN A 188 11.22 -15.84 4.07
N ASP A 189 10.14 -16.62 4.01
CA ASP A 189 10.03 -17.86 3.22
C ASP A 189 9.74 -17.64 1.73
N ARG A 190 9.31 -16.43 1.33
CA ARG A 190 8.81 -16.14 -0.03
C ARG A 190 9.50 -15.00 -0.74
N VAL A 191 10.08 -14.06 0.02
CA VAL A 191 10.67 -12.84 -0.54
C VAL A 191 11.84 -13.15 -1.47
N ASP A 192 11.94 -12.40 -2.57
CA ASP A 192 13.14 -12.38 -3.41
C ASP A 192 14.29 -11.72 -2.62
N LYS A 193 15.26 -12.54 -2.22
CA LYS A 193 16.39 -12.10 -1.37
C LYS A 193 17.26 -11.06 -2.05
N ASP A 194 17.46 -11.16 -3.37
CA ASP A 194 18.28 -10.20 -4.11
C ASP A 194 17.60 -8.83 -4.15
N LEU A 195 16.27 -8.82 -4.30
CA LEU A 195 15.49 -7.59 -4.23
C LEU A 195 15.52 -6.99 -2.82
N LEU A 196 15.29 -7.80 -1.80
CA LEU A 196 15.29 -7.34 -0.40
C LEU A 196 16.63 -6.69 -0.05
N GLU A 197 17.73 -7.35 -0.38
CA GLU A 197 19.07 -6.83 -0.14
C GLU A 197 19.33 -5.53 -0.92
N ASN A 198 18.90 -5.46 -2.18
CA ASN A 198 19.03 -4.23 -2.97
C ASN A 198 18.27 -3.05 -2.35
N VAL A 199 17.08 -3.28 -1.80
CA VAL A 199 16.30 -2.24 -1.11
C VAL A 199 17.01 -1.78 0.14
N LYS A 200 17.47 -2.71 0.99
CA LYS A 200 18.17 -2.37 2.24
C LYS A 200 19.41 -1.54 1.96
N GLN A 201 20.27 -2.01 1.05
CA GLN A 201 21.48 -1.28 0.65
C GLN A 201 21.17 0.11 0.10
N ARG A 202 20.08 0.27 -0.66
CA ARG A 202 19.66 1.59 -1.17
C ARG A 202 19.23 2.52 -0.05
N ILE A 203 18.49 2.03 0.94
CA ILE A 203 18.05 2.82 2.10
C ILE A 203 19.24 3.23 2.95
N GLU A 204 20.15 2.30 3.24
CA GLU A 204 21.35 2.57 4.04
C GLU A 204 22.32 3.54 3.36
N ALA A 205 22.40 3.50 2.02
CA ALA A 205 23.25 4.40 1.23
C ALA A 205 22.66 5.82 1.06
N LEU A 206 21.47 6.11 1.61
CA LEU A 206 20.84 7.42 1.45
C LEU A 206 21.59 8.51 2.22
N HIS A 207 22.27 9.38 1.48
CA HIS A 207 22.82 10.63 1.99
C HIS A 207 21.87 11.80 1.71
N VAL A 208 20.73 11.82 2.41
CA VAL A 208 19.78 12.94 2.40
C VAL A 208 19.73 13.61 3.78
N ASP A 209 19.63 14.93 3.79
CA ASP A 209 19.58 15.69 5.06
C ASP A 209 18.30 15.38 5.86
N ASP A 210 17.17 15.18 5.17
CA ASP A 210 15.85 15.04 5.78
C ASP A 210 14.86 14.33 4.81
N LEU A 211 13.93 13.56 5.36
CA LEU A 211 12.80 12.93 4.67
C LEU A 211 11.46 13.63 4.97
N ARG A 212 11.43 14.97 4.94
CA ARG A 212 10.25 15.81 5.32
C ARG A 212 8.93 15.48 4.63
N MET A 213 8.94 14.91 3.43
CA MET A 213 7.73 14.50 2.69
C MET A 213 7.48 12.99 2.77
N ASN A 214 7.95 12.39 3.87
CA ASN A 214 7.77 11.00 4.29
C ASN A 214 8.08 10.00 3.16
N GLN A 215 7.06 9.27 2.69
CA GLN A 215 7.21 8.19 1.73
C GLN A 215 7.64 8.64 0.33
N GLN A 216 7.25 9.82 -0.15
CA GLN A 216 7.58 10.26 -1.51
C GLN A 216 9.06 10.67 -1.61
N SER A 217 9.57 11.38 -0.59
CA SER A 217 11.00 11.69 -0.49
C SER A 217 11.85 10.43 -0.46
N LEU A 218 11.40 9.40 0.28
CA LEU A 218 12.09 8.12 0.32
C LEU A 218 12.07 7.43 -1.04
N ALA A 219 10.91 7.40 -1.71
CA ALA A 219 10.76 6.81 -3.04
C ALA A 219 11.71 7.44 -4.08
N GLU A 220 11.84 8.77 -4.07
CA GLU A 220 12.74 9.52 -4.95
C GLU A 220 14.22 9.32 -4.61
N ALA A 221 14.54 9.17 -3.32
CA ALA A 221 15.90 8.94 -2.85
C ALA A 221 16.39 7.51 -3.18
N ILE A 222 15.56 6.49 -2.96
CA ILE A 222 15.87 5.09 -3.29
C ILE A 222 16.00 4.90 -4.81
N TYR A 223 15.20 5.64 -5.58
CA TYR A 223 15.18 5.55 -7.03
C TYR A 223 15.22 6.94 -7.68
N HIS A 224 16.42 7.35 -8.11
CA HIS A 224 16.58 8.52 -8.96
C HIS A 224 15.89 8.30 -10.31
N ARG A 225 14.67 8.84 -10.44
CA ARG A 225 13.89 8.80 -11.68
C ARG A 225 14.66 9.55 -12.77
N LYS A 226 14.70 8.98 -13.98
CA LYS A 226 15.04 9.78 -15.16
C LYS A 226 13.93 10.82 -15.35
N TRP A 227 14.27 12.09 -15.50
CA TRP A 227 13.32 13.22 -15.54
C TRP A 227 12.18 13.06 -16.56
N PHE A 228 12.39 12.27 -17.61
CA PHE A 228 11.43 12.05 -18.69
C PHE A 228 10.49 10.84 -18.50
N ASN A 229 10.61 10.06 -17.41
CA ASN A 229 9.81 8.84 -17.21
C ASN A 229 8.72 9.05 -16.13
N PRO A 230 7.46 9.23 -16.53
CA PRO A 230 6.38 9.54 -15.58
C PRO A 230 5.77 8.30 -14.90
N PHE A 231 6.21 7.08 -15.22
CA PHE A 231 5.56 5.88 -14.72
C PHE A 231 5.90 5.59 -13.25
N PRO A 232 4.91 5.21 -12.43
CA PRO A 232 5.11 4.84 -11.04
C PRO A 232 6.08 3.66 -10.89
N LYS A 233 6.94 3.73 -9.88
CA LYS A 233 7.90 2.65 -9.54
C LYS A 233 7.53 1.85 -8.31
N PHE A 234 6.64 2.42 -7.52
CA PHE A 234 6.15 1.87 -6.29
C PHE A 234 4.62 1.89 -6.34
N LYS A 235 3.99 0.91 -5.70
CA LYS A 235 2.56 0.96 -5.44
C LYS A 235 2.38 1.51 -4.03
N PHE A 236 1.57 2.56 -3.90
CA PHE A 236 1.18 3.08 -2.60
C PHE A 236 -0.21 2.55 -2.24
N THR A 237 -0.43 2.26 -0.96
CA THR A 237 -1.76 1.94 -0.45
C THR A 237 -1.94 2.52 0.95
N GLU A 238 -3.13 2.99 1.26
CA GLU A 238 -3.53 3.39 2.61
C GLU A 238 -4.12 2.22 3.38
N ARG A 239 -4.23 1.02 2.77
CA ARG A 239 -4.93 -0.12 3.36
C ARG A 239 -3.99 -1.23 3.85
N PRO A 240 -4.11 -1.67 5.12
CA PRO A 240 -3.32 -2.77 5.65
C PRO A 240 -3.67 -4.14 5.05
N ASP A 241 -4.89 -4.34 4.56
CA ASP A 241 -5.29 -5.60 3.91
C ASP A 241 -4.58 -5.82 2.57
N THR A 242 -4.44 -4.75 1.79
CA THR A 242 -3.74 -4.76 0.49
C THR A 242 -2.25 -4.99 0.69
N ALA A 243 -1.65 -4.35 1.69
CA ALA A 243 -0.27 -4.60 2.09
C ALA A 243 -0.06 -6.06 2.53
N ALA A 244 -0.96 -6.60 3.36
CA ALA A 244 -0.88 -7.99 3.80
C ALA A 244 -1.01 -8.98 2.63
N ALA A 245 -1.92 -8.74 1.68
CA ALA A 245 -2.03 -9.56 0.47
C ALA A 245 -0.71 -9.54 -0.33
N CYS A 246 -0.11 -8.37 -0.53
CA CYS A 246 1.16 -8.24 -1.24
C CYS A 246 2.33 -8.95 -0.52
N LEU A 247 2.38 -8.90 0.82
CA LEU A 247 3.37 -9.67 1.59
C LEU A 247 3.22 -11.17 1.37
N MET A 248 1.98 -11.67 1.35
CA MET A 248 1.70 -13.09 1.11
C MET A 248 2.08 -13.55 -0.31
N GLU A 249 2.10 -12.61 -1.27
CA GLU A 249 2.60 -12.76 -2.63
C GLU A 249 4.13 -12.71 -2.76
N GLY A 250 4.86 -12.50 -1.65
CA GLY A 250 6.32 -12.41 -1.62
C GLY A 250 6.89 -11.04 -1.98
N LYS A 251 6.04 -9.99 -2.01
CA LYS A 251 6.47 -8.60 -2.20
C LYS A 251 7.02 -8.03 -0.89
N VAL A 252 7.84 -6.99 -1.01
CA VAL A 252 8.35 -6.18 0.11
C VAL A 252 7.42 -4.99 0.30
N VAL A 253 7.08 -4.71 1.56
CA VAL A 253 6.28 -3.54 1.96
C VAL A 253 7.13 -2.67 2.85
N ILE A 254 7.20 -1.37 2.56
CA ILE A 254 7.95 -0.39 3.32
C ILE A 254 6.97 0.57 3.97
N LEU A 255 7.08 0.71 5.29
CA LEU A 255 6.37 1.72 6.07
C LEU A 255 7.38 2.80 6.46
N VAL A 256 6.98 4.06 6.34
CA VAL A 256 7.77 5.20 6.79
C VAL A 256 7.00 5.85 7.93
N ASP A 257 7.66 6.14 9.04
CA ASP A 257 7.02 6.82 10.14
C ASP A 257 6.52 8.21 9.71
N ASN A 258 5.43 8.66 10.31
CA ASN A 258 4.63 9.82 9.89
C ASN A 258 3.88 9.70 8.55
N SER A 259 3.87 8.53 7.91
CA SER A 259 3.11 8.29 6.66
C SER A 259 1.88 7.40 6.89
N PRO A 260 0.65 7.84 6.52
CA PRO A 260 -0.55 7.00 6.58
C PRO A 260 -0.69 6.06 5.37
N SER A 261 0.42 5.69 4.73
CA SER A 261 0.44 4.83 3.55
C SER A 261 1.71 3.99 3.49
N ALA A 262 1.57 2.79 2.94
CA ALA A 262 2.63 1.83 2.71
C ALA A 262 3.11 1.85 1.26
N MET A 263 4.42 1.71 1.06
CA MET A 263 5.07 1.62 -0.24
C MET A 263 5.42 0.16 -0.57
N ILE A 264 4.90 -0.37 -1.67
CA ILE A 264 4.99 -1.79 -2.04
C ILE A 264 5.87 -1.95 -3.28
N LEU A 265 6.73 -2.98 -3.27
CA LEU A 265 7.64 -3.34 -4.36
C LEU A 265 7.97 -4.86 -4.37
N PRO A 266 8.35 -5.47 -5.51
CA PRO A 266 8.42 -4.85 -6.83
C PRO A 266 7.01 -4.66 -7.39
N THR A 267 6.86 -3.70 -8.28
CA THR A 267 5.56 -3.35 -8.85
C THR A 267 5.60 -3.44 -10.38
N SER A 268 4.64 -4.15 -10.96
CA SER A 268 4.34 -4.15 -12.40
C SER A 268 3.18 -3.21 -12.73
N ILE A 269 2.95 -2.93 -14.02
CA ILE A 269 1.76 -2.14 -14.42
C ILE A 269 0.45 -2.80 -14.00
N LEU A 270 0.42 -4.14 -14.04
CA LEU A 270 -0.75 -4.91 -13.66
C LEU A 270 -1.03 -4.77 -12.15
N ASP A 271 0.03 -4.75 -11.34
CA ASP A 271 -0.10 -4.52 -9.89
C ASP A 271 -0.64 -3.11 -9.57
N ILE A 272 -0.32 -2.11 -10.40
CA ILE A 272 -0.74 -0.71 -10.20
C ILE A 272 -2.18 -0.50 -10.63
N VAL A 273 -2.62 -1.19 -11.69
CA VAL A 273 -4.01 -1.18 -12.16
C VAL A 273 -4.91 -2.04 -11.28
N GLU A 274 -4.35 -3.02 -10.56
CA GLU A 274 -5.10 -3.86 -9.63
C GLU A 274 -5.51 -3.11 -8.36
N GLU A 275 -6.79 -3.19 -8.07
CA GLU A 275 -7.46 -2.48 -6.98
C GLU A 275 -7.84 -3.47 -5.87
N ALA A 276 -7.82 -3.03 -4.61
CA ALA A 276 -8.21 -3.87 -3.47
C ALA A 276 -9.61 -4.49 -3.63
N ASN A 277 -10.53 -3.78 -4.27
CA ASN A 277 -11.88 -4.25 -4.56
C ASN A 277 -11.90 -5.54 -5.41
N ASP A 278 -10.86 -5.80 -6.22
CA ASP A 278 -10.78 -7.01 -7.06
C ASP A 278 -10.70 -8.30 -6.23
N TYR A 279 -10.16 -8.22 -5.01
CA TYR A 279 -10.06 -9.36 -4.08
C TYR A 279 -11.37 -9.65 -3.35
N TYR A 280 -12.27 -8.66 -3.23
CA TYR A 280 -13.54 -8.78 -2.51
C TYR A 280 -14.70 -9.22 -3.41
N PHE A 281 -14.59 -9.04 -4.72
CA PHE A 281 -15.62 -9.43 -5.66
C PHE A 281 -15.49 -10.90 -6.11
N PRO A 282 -16.61 -11.57 -6.42
CA PRO A 282 -16.56 -12.87 -7.09
C PRO A 282 -15.75 -12.79 -8.38
N LYS A 283 -15.07 -13.89 -8.76
CA LYS A 283 -14.14 -13.94 -9.91
C LYS A 283 -14.72 -13.33 -11.19
N ILE A 284 -15.99 -13.57 -11.50
CA ILE A 284 -16.66 -13.03 -12.69
C ILE A 284 -16.75 -11.51 -12.63
N THR A 285 -17.24 -10.96 -11.51
CA THR A 285 -17.35 -9.51 -11.30
C THR A 285 -15.97 -8.85 -11.28
N GLY A 286 -14.99 -9.43 -10.59
CA GLY A 286 -13.60 -8.94 -10.59
C GLY A 286 -12.99 -8.93 -12.00
N THR A 287 -13.20 -9.99 -12.79
CA THR A 287 -12.71 -10.04 -14.19
C THR A 287 -13.38 -8.97 -15.07
N TYR A 288 -14.69 -8.76 -14.93
CA TYR A 288 -15.40 -7.70 -15.64
C TYR A 288 -14.84 -6.31 -15.32
N LEU A 289 -14.62 -6.00 -14.03
CA LEU A 289 -14.03 -4.73 -13.61
C LEU A 289 -12.61 -4.54 -14.13
N LYS A 290 -11.78 -5.59 -14.10
CA LYS A 290 -10.42 -5.58 -14.67
C LYS A 290 -10.44 -5.30 -16.19
N ILE A 291 -11.31 -5.96 -16.95
CA ILE A 291 -11.46 -5.71 -18.39
C ILE A 291 -11.95 -4.29 -18.66
N SER A 292 -12.96 -3.82 -17.91
CA SER A 292 -13.47 -2.45 -18.02
C SER A 292 -12.36 -1.42 -17.77
N ARG A 293 -11.58 -1.56 -16.70
CA ARG A 293 -10.42 -0.69 -16.43
C ARG A 293 -9.39 -0.72 -17.55
N ALA A 294 -9.10 -1.90 -18.11
CA ALA A 294 -8.17 -2.01 -19.23
C ALA A 294 -8.68 -1.29 -20.49
N VAL A 295 -9.97 -1.41 -20.81
CA VAL A 295 -10.60 -0.69 -21.92
C VAL A 295 -10.59 0.82 -21.66
N ILE A 296 -10.93 1.26 -20.45
CA ILE A 296 -10.89 2.66 -20.05
C ILE A 296 -9.47 3.20 -20.17
N ALA A 297 -8.46 2.52 -19.65
CA ALA A 297 -7.06 2.94 -19.75
C ALA A 297 -6.59 3.05 -21.21
N PHE A 298 -7.00 2.12 -22.08
CA PHE A 298 -6.73 2.19 -23.51
C PHE A 298 -7.39 3.42 -24.15
N LEU A 299 -8.68 3.63 -23.91
CA LEU A 299 -9.40 4.79 -24.43
C LEU A 299 -8.86 6.10 -23.88
N THR A 300 -8.44 6.14 -22.61
CA THR A 300 -7.80 7.31 -22.01
C THR A 300 -6.59 7.75 -22.81
N VAL A 301 -5.79 6.87 -23.40
CA VAL A 301 -4.59 7.26 -24.16
C VAL A 301 -4.92 7.56 -25.63
N PHE A 302 -5.77 6.74 -26.27
CA PHE A 302 -5.94 6.75 -27.72
C PHE A 302 -7.17 7.50 -28.23
N LEU A 303 -8.20 7.74 -27.42
CA LEU A 303 -9.48 8.26 -27.90
C LEU A 303 -9.35 9.63 -28.58
N THR A 304 -8.71 10.61 -27.93
CA THR A 304 -8.59 11.96 -28.51
C THR A 304 -7.55 12.07 -29.62
N PRO A 305 -6.39 11.38 -29.60
CA PRO A 305 -5.50 11.32 -30.77
C PRO A 305 -6.16 10.68 -32.00
N VAL A 306 -6.91 9.59 -31.82
CA VAL A 306 -7.63 8.93 -32.92
C VAL A 306 -8.74 9.82 -33.46
N PHE A 307 -9.49 10.49 -32.58
CA PHE A 307 -10.46 11.50 -32.99
C PHE A 307 -9.81 12.61 -33.83
N LEU A 308 -8.69 13.18 -33.39
CA LEU A 308 -7.96 14.19 -34.14
C LEU A 308 -7.49 13.68 -35.52
N LEU A 309 -7.00 12.43 -35.57
CA LEU A 309 -6.58 11.79 -36.82
C LEU A 309 -7.73 11.67 -37.82
N PHE A 310 -8.91 11.26 -37.38
CA PHE A 310 -10.10 11.20 -38.24
C PHE A 310 -10.55 12.59 -38.68
N MET A 311 -10.46 13.61 -37.80
CA MET A 311 -10.81 14.98 -38.20
C MET A 311 -9.83 15.57 -39.22
N GLN A 312 -8.58 15.11 -39.23
CA GLN A 312 -7.59 15.46 -40.28
C GLN A 312 -7.77 14.65 -41.58
N ASN A 313 -8.45 13.50 -41.53
CA ASN A 313 -8.66 12.61 -42.67
C ASN A 313 -10.11 12.11 -42.67
N LEU A 314 -11.06 13.01 -42.92
CA LEU A 314 -12.48 12.73 -42.75
C LEU A 314 -12.98 11.58 -43.64
N ASP A 315 -12.35 11.38 -44.81
CA ASP A 315 -12.64 10.29 -45.74
C ASP A 315 -12.38 8.89 -45.15
N TRP A 316 -11.60 8.79 -44.07
CA TRP A 316 -11.32 7.51 -43.39
C TRP A 316 -12.40 7.15 -42.37
N LEU A 317 -13.27 8.11 -42.00
CA LEU A 317 -14.32 7.89 -41.03
C LEU A 317 -15.45 7.09 -41.70
N PRO A 318 -15.76 5.86 -41.23
CA PRO A 318 -16.85 5.09 -41.79
C PRO A 318 -18.18 5.83 -41.60
N GLU A 319 -19.10 5.74 -42.58
CA GLU A 319 -20.37 6.48 -42.56
C GLU A 319 -21.21 6.23 -41.29
N ILE A 320 -21.15 5.02 -40.72
CA ILE A 320 -21.83 4.69 -39.46
C ILE A 320 -21.36 5.53 -38.27
N PHE A 321 -20.16 6.11 -38.35
CA PHE A 321 -19.56 6.97 -37.33
C PHE A 321 -19.61 8.46 -37.69
N ALA A 322 -20.34 8.87 -38.74
CA ALA A 322 -20.43 10.28 -39.16
C ALA A 322 -20.94 11.23 -38.07
N PHE A 323 -21.67 10.71 -37.05
CA PHE A 323 -22.13 11.49 -35.90
C PHE A 323 -20.99 12.01 -35.00
N VAL A 324 -19.79 11.44 -35.12
CA VAL A 324 -18.59 11.83 -34.37
C VAL A 324 -17.92 13.07 -34.96
N ALA A 325 -18.15 13.36 -36.25
CA ALA A 325 -17.50 14.46 -36.93
C ALA A 325 -17.94 15.81 -36.36
N VAL A 326 -16.99 16.75 -36.26
CA VAL A 326 -17.28 18.14 -35.87
C VAL A 326 -18.15 18.79 -36.94
N LYS A 327 -19.37 19.18 -36.57
CA LYS A 327 -20.34 19.77 -37.51
C LYS A 327 -20.29 21.29 -37.55
N ASP A 328 -19.99 21.90 -36.40
CA ASP A 328 -19.98 23.34 -36.25
C ASP A 328 -18.68 23.97 -36.78
N THR A 329 -18.71 25.28 -37.02
CA THR A 329 -17.53 26.04 -37.45
C THR A 329 -16.40 25.93 -36.44
N VAL A 330 -15.22 25.52 -36.92
CA VAL A 330 -14.02 25.39 -36.09
C VAL A 330 -13.28 26.72 -36.07
N ASN A 331 -13.49 27.53 -35.02
CA ASN A 331 -12.82 28.83 -34.88
C ASN A 331 -11.38 28.70 -34.37
N ILE A 332 -11.14 27.72 -33.49
CA ILE A 332 -9.82 27.38 -32.95
C ILE A 332 -9.44 25.99 -33.46
N PRO A 333 -8.22 25.76 -33.99
CA PRO A 333 -7.83 24.44 -34.47
C PRO A 333 -8.01 23.36 -33.39
N LEU A 334 -8.53 22.20 -33.79
CA LEU A 334 -8.95 21.13 -32.86
C LEU A 334 -7.83 20.67 -31.91
N VAL A 335 -6.59 20.64 -32.37
CA VAL A 335 -5.43 20.31 -31.51
C VAL A 335 -5.31 21.29 -30.33
N PHE A 336 -5.48 22.59 -30.56
CA PHE A 336 -5.38 23.59 -29.51
C PHE A 336 -6.58 23.52 -28.57
N GLN A 337 -7.77 23.21 -29.09
CA GLN A 337 -8.94 22.95 -28.23
C GLN A 337 -8.68 21.80 -27.26
N LEU A 338 -8.17 20.67 -27.76
CA LEU A 338 -7.83 19.49 -26.95
C LEU A 338 -6.75 19.80 -25.91
N LEU A 339 -5.66 20.46 -26.31
CA LEU A 339 -4.57 20.82 -25.39
C LEU A 339 -4.99 21.85 -24.33
N LEU A 340 -5.81 22.85 -24.69
CA LEU A 340 -6.36 23.80 -23.73
C LEU A 340 -7.27 23.12 -22.72
N LEU A 341 -8.11 22.18 -23.17
CA LEU A 341 -8.98 21.41 -22.27
C LEU A 341 -8.19 20.49 -21.33
N GLU A 342 -7.06 19.92 -21.76
CA GLU A 342 -6.16 19.18 -20.85
C GLU A 342 -5.66 20.04 -19.69
N VAL A 343 -5.30 21.29 -19.97
CA VAL A 343 -4.85 22.24 -18.93
C VAL A 343 -6.04 22.71 -18.09
N ALA A 344 -7.19 22.97 -18.71
CA ALA A 344 -8.40 23.40 -18.02
C ALA A 344 -8.90 22.34 -17.02
N ILE A 345 -8.88 21.06 -17.39
CA ILE A 345 -9.26 19.95 -16.50
C ILE A 345 -8.34 19.88 -15.29
N ASP A 346 -7.02 20.03 -15.47
CA ASP A 346 -6.08 20.06 -14.34
C ASP A 346 -6.29 21.29 -13.46
N GLY A 347 -6.53 22.46 -14.08
CA GLY A 347 -6.85 23.68 -13.35
C GLY A 347 -8.10 23.52 -12.48
N LEU A 348 -9.15 22.89 -13.01
CA LEU A 348 -10.36 22.55 -12.26
C LEU A 348 -10.06 21.57 -11.12
N HIS A 349 -9.23 20.55 -11.36
CA HIS A 349 -8.86 19.59 -10.33
C HIS A 349 -8.06 20.24 -9.19
N LEU A 350 -7.06 21.06 -9.52
CA LEU A 350 -6.27 21.82 -8.54
C LEU A 350 -7.13 22.82 -7.77
N ALA A 351 -8.10 23.47 -8.42
CA ALA A 351 -9.05 24.35 -7.75
C ALA A 351 -9.95 23.57 -6.78
N ALA A 352 -10.43 22.39 -7.19
CA ALA A 352 -11.28 21.54 -6.35
C ALA A 352 -10.56 21.04 -5.09
N LEU A 353 -9.26 20.70 -5.19
CA LEU A 353 -8.44 20.28 -4.04
C LEU A 353 -8.21 21.40 -3.02
N ASN A 354 -8.15 22.65 -3.48
CA ASN A 354 -7.99 23.82 -2.61
C ASN A 354 -9.33 24.38 -2.10
N THR A 355 -10.46 23.85 -2.58
CA THR A 355 -11.79 24.28 -2.17
C THR A 355 -12.27 23.42 -1.00
N PRO A 356 -12.78 24.03 0.10
CA PRO A 356 -13.36 23.28 1.22
C PRO A 356 -14.39 22.26 0.75
N SER A 357 -14.39 21.06 1.34
CA SER A 357 -15.20 19.91 0.88
C SER A 357 -16.70 20.21 0.79
N MET A 358 -17.24 21.05 1.68
CA MET A 358 -18.66 21.47 1.66
C MET A 358 -19.03 22.32 0.43
N LEU A 359 -18.07 23.00 -0.18
CA LEU A 359 -18.28 23.87 -1.35
C LEU A 359 -17.80 23.22 -2.65
N SER A 360 -16.95 22.19 -2.57
CA SER A 360 -16.32 21.57 -3.74
C SER A 360 -17.34 21.00 -4.74
N THR A 361 -18.38 20.29 -4.28
CA THR A 361 -19.37 19.68 -5.19
C THR A 361 -20.25 20.72 -5.89
N PRO A 362 -20.94 21.65 -5.19
CA PRO A 362 -21.77 22.66 -5.86
C PRO A 362 -20.97 23.57 -6.79
N LEU A 363 -19.78 23.99 -6.37
CA LEU A 363 -18.93 24.87 -7.18
C LEU A 363 -18.43 24.14 -8.43
N SER A 364 -18.00 22.89 -8.32
CA SER A 364 -17.56 22.10 -9.47
C SER A 364 -18.65 21.92 -10.52
N VAL A 365 -19.90 21.67 -10.10
CA VAL A 365 -21.05 21.53 -11.02
C VAL A 365 -21.34 22.84 -11.74
N ILE A 366 -21.42 23.95 -10.99
CA ILE A 366 -21.68 25.28 -11.58
C ILE A 366 -20.55 25.66 -12.54
N THR A 367 -19.30 25.53 -12.12
CA THR A 367 -18.15 25.87 -12.96
C THR A 367 -18.10 25.01 -14.21
N ALA A 368 -18.31 23.69 -14.13
CA ALA A 368 -18.31 22.81 -15.29
C ALA A 368 -19.43 23.15 -16.29
N LEU A 369 -20.65 23.42 -15.80
CA LEU A 369 -21.80 23.71 -16.65
C LEU A 369 -21.68 25.10 -17.30
N VAL A 370 -21.41 26.13 -16.51
CA VAL A 370 -21.27 27.51 -16.98
C VAL A 370 -20.08 27.61 -17.94
N LEU A 371 -18.91 27.10 -17.55
CA LEU A 371 -17.73 27.18 -18.41
C LEU A 371 -17.93 26.35 -19.68
N GLY A 372 -18.57 25.18 -19.60
CA GLY A 372 -18.86 24.37 -20.77
C GLY A 372 -19.81 25.06 -21.75
N GLU A 373 -20.98 25.49 -21.27
CA GLU A 373 -22.01 26.10 -22.11
C GLU A 373 -21.54 27.42 -22.74
N PHE A 374 -20.90 28.29 -21.95
CA PHE A 374 -20.39 29.56 -22.47
C PHE A 374 -19.20 29.37 -23.42
N SER A 375 -18.36 28.36 -23.21
CA SER A 375 -17.22 28.14 -24.10
C SER A 375 -17.64 27.55 -25.45
N VAL A 376 -18.70 26.74 -25.50
CA VAL A 376 -19.28 26.27 -26.79
C VAL A 376 -20.00 27.41 -27.49
N SER A 377 -20.88 28.12 -26.79
CA SER A 377 -21.68 29.20 -27.40
C SER A 377 -20.84 30.39 -27.87
N SER A 378 -19.73 30.69 -27.20
CA SER A 378 -18.76 31.71 -27.65
C SER A 378 -17.83 31.22 -28.78
N GLY A 379 -17.92 29.94 -29.15
CA GLY A 379 -17.16 29.36 -30.25
C GLY A 379 -15.70 29.05 -29.93
N TRP A 380 -15.32 28.97 -28.65
CA TRP A 380 -13.97 28.54 -28.23
C TRP A 380 -13.77 27.04 -28.41
N PHE A 381 -14.80 26.25 -28.11
CA PHE A 381 -14.77 24.79 -28.22
C PHE A 381 -15.95 24.25 -29.01
N ASN A 382 -15.71 23.21 -29.80
CA ASN A 382 -16.78 22.44 -30.42
C ASN A 382 -17.37 21.44 -29.43
N ALA A 383 -18.68 21.19 -29.52
CA ALA A 383 -19.40 20.32 -28.58
C ALA A 383 -18.86 18.88 -28.60
N GLU A 384 -18.47 18.37 -29.77
CA GLU A 384 -17.89 17.04 -29.93
C GLU A 384 -16.53 16.94 -29.22
N VAL A 385 -15.68 17.97 -29.33
CA VAL A 385 -14.37 18.03 -28.64
C VAL A 385 -14.57 18.00 -27.12
N MET A 386 -15.53 18.78 -26.62
CA MET A 386 -15.90 18.79 -25.21
C MET A 386 -16.39 17.42 -24.73
N LEU A 387 -17.19 16.71 -25.54
CA LEU A 387 -17.66 15.36 -25.20
C LEU A 387 -16.50 14.38 -25.03
N TYR A 388 -15.55 14.37 -25.97
CA TYR A 388 -14.37 13.48 -25.88
C TYR A 388 -13.48 13.82 -24.67
N MET A 389 -13.28 15.10 -24.39
CA MET A 389 -12.50 15.53 -23.22
C MET A 389 -13.22 15.26 -21.90
N ALA A 390 -14.55 15.33 -21.86
CA ALA A 390 -15.33 14.92 -20.70
C ALA A 390 -15.18 13.42 -20.42
N PHE A 391 -15.16 12.58 -21.46
CA PHE A 391 -14.84 11.16 -21.30
C PHE A 391 -13.43 10.97 -20.73
N VAL A 392 -12.41 11.64 -21.31
CA VAL A 392 -11.02 11.54 -20.83
C VAL A 392 -10.89 11.97 -19.37
N ALA A 393 -11.59 13.04 -18.96
CA ALA A 393 -11.61 13.50 -17.57
C ALA A 393 -12.18 12.42 -16.64
N MET A 394 -13.35 11.84 -16.97
CA MET A 394 -13.96 10.75 -16.20
C MET A 394 -13.08 9.50 -16.16
N ALA A 395 -12.47 9.15 -17.28
CA ALA A 395 -11.61 7.98 -17.42
C ALA A 395 -10.32 8.11 -16.60
N ASN A 396 -9.82 9.34 -16.38
CA ASN A 396 -8.71 9.62 -15.48
C ASN A 396 -9.09 9.38 -14.00
N TYR A 397 -10.29 9.78 -13.58
CA TYR A 397 -10.80 9.51 -12.23
C TYR A 397 -11.07 8.04 -11.94
N ALA A 398 -11.28 7.23 -12.97
CA ALA A 398 -11.40 5.78 -12.83
C ALA A 398 -10.06 5.07 -12.56
N GLN A 399 -8.93 5.77 -12.68
CA GLN A 399 -7.61 5.19 -12.42
C GLN A 399 -7.34 5.18 -10.90
N PRO A 400 -6.98 4.02 -10.32
CA PRO A 400 -6.73 3.91 -8.88
C PRO A 400 -5.44 4.61 -8.45
N ASN A 401 -4.52 4.87 -9.38
CA ASN A 401 -3.23 5.49 -9.10
C ASN A 401 -3.07 6.81 -9.85
N PHE A 402 -2.85 7.89 -9.09
CA PHE A 402 -2.70 9.24 -9.61
C PHE A 402 -1.47 9.40 -10.52
N GLU A 403 -0.31 8.86 -10.13
CA GLU A 403 0.91 8.92 -10.95
C GLU A 403 0.71 8.21 -12.30
N LEU A 404 0.01 7.06 -12.30
CA LEU A 404 -0.32 6.34 -13.54
C LEU A 404 -1.26 7.16 -14.44
N GLY A 405 -2.25 7.86 -13.87
CA GLY A 405 -3.14 8.75 -14.60
C GLY A 405 -2.38 9.86 -15.35
N TYR A 406 -1.43 10.52 -14.67
CA TYR A 406 -0.56 11.53 -15.28
C TYR A 406 0.39 10.93 -16.33
N ALA A 407 0.95 9.75 -16.08
CA ALA A 407 1.76 9.05 -17.08
C ALA A 407 0.98 8.82 -18.39
N MET A 408 -0.26 8.34 -18.29
CA MET A 408 -1.15 8.15 -19.43
C MET A 408 -1.53 9.46 -20.11
N LYS A 409 -1.76 10.53 -19.34
CA LYS A 409 -1.98 11.88 -19.86
C LYS A 409 -0.79 12.39 -20.69
N PHE A 410 0.44 12.28 -20.18
CA PHE A 410 1.61 12.73 -20.93
C PHE A 410 1.81 11.94 -22.23
N MET A 411 1.57 10.63 -22.21
CA MET A 411 1.58 9.80 -23.42
C MET A 411 0.53 10.26 -24.44
N ARG A 412 -0.68 10.59 -23.99
CA ARG A 412 -1.73 11.16 -24.84
C ARG A 412 -1.35 12.52 -25.42
N ILE A 413 -0.76 13.42 -24.63
CA ILE A 413 -0.31 14.74 -25.11
C ILE A 413 0.76 14.58 -26.20
N ILE A 414 1.73 13.68 -26.00
CA ILE A 414 2.75 13.38 -27.02
C ILE A 414 2.09 12.85 -28.30
N LEU A 415 1.14 11.92 -28.18
CA LEU A 415 0.36 11.41 -29.32
C LEU A 415 -0.41 12.53 -30.04
N LEU A 416 -1.07 13.43 -29.31
CA LEU A 416 -1.81 14.56 -29.87
C LEU A 416 -0.91 15.49 -30.66
N ILE A 417 0.24 15.87 -30.09
CA ILE A 417 1.20 16.77 -30.75
C ILE A 417 1.75 16.12 -32.03
N LEU A 418 2.19 14.86 -31.95
CA LEU A 418 2.73 14.16 -33.12
C LEU A 418 1.67 13.97 -34.22
N THR A 419 0.45 13.59 -33.85
CA THR A 419 -0.67 13.46 -34.80
C THR A 419 -0.98 14.81 -35.45
N ALA A 420 -1.03 15.89 -34.66
CA ALA A 420 -1.27 17.22 -35.19
C ALA A 420 -0.18 17.68 -36.19
N SER A 421 1.09 17.40 -35.90
CA SER A 421 2.23 17.84 -36.71
C SER A 421 2.49 16.97 -37.95
N PHE A 422 2.29 15.66 -37.86
CA PHE A 422 2.69 14.69 -38.90
C PHE A 422 1.55 13.77 -39.35
N ASN A 423 0.31 14.07 -38.98
CA ASN A 423 -0.89 13.30 -39.34
C ASN A 423 -0.70 11.80 -38.99
N TRP A 424 -1.07 10.86 -39.87
CA TRP A 424 -1.04 9.42 -39.60
C TRP A 424 0.36 8.86 -39.31
N ILE A 425 1.41 9.45 -39.91
CA ILE A 425 2.80 9.07 -39.66
C ILE A 425 3.17 9.46 -38.21
N GLY A 426 2.74 10.65 -37.79
CA GLY A 426 2.90 11.11 -36.40
C GLY A 426 2.16 10.26 -35.40
N PHE A 427 0.92 9.88 -35.70
CA PHE A 427 0.15 8.96 -34.88
C PHE A 427 0.87 7.61 -34.72
N LEU A 428 1.33 7.02 -35.83
CA LEU A 428 2.07 5.75 -35.79
C LEU A 428 3.37 5.87 -34.99
N ALA A 429 4.15 6.94 -35.21
CA ALA A 429 5.37 7.20 -34.46
C ALA A 429 5.08 7.37 -32.97
N GLY A 430 4.02 8.08 -32.60
CA GLY A 430 3.59 8.23 -31.22
C GLY A 430 3.15 6.90 -30.59
N CYS A 431 2.45 6.04 -31.33
CA CYS A 431 2.10 4.68 -30.86
C CYS A 431 3.35 3.86 -30.54
N VAL A 432 4.38 3.94 -31.41
CA VAL A 432 5.68 3.31 -31.16
C VAL A 432 6.34 3.91 -29.92
N VAL A 433 6.29 5.22 -29.72
CA VAL A 433 6.82 5.88 -28.50
C VAL A 433 6.12 5.36 -27.24
N VAL A 434 4.78 5.31 -27.23
CA VAL A 434 4.01 4.76 -26.10
C VAL A 434 4.39 3.31 -25.81
N PHE A 435 4.50 2.48 -26.86
CA PHE A 435 4.89 1.08 -26.73
C PHE A 435 6.31 0.91 -26.19
N CYS A 436 7.26 1.72 -26.68
CA CYS A 436 8.63 1.78 -26.17
C CYS A 436 8.66 2.19 -24.69
N PHE A 437 7.86 3.17 -24.28
CA PHE A 437 7.77 3.59 -22.88
C PHE A 437 7.24 2.49 -21.97
N LEU A 438 6.33 1.63 -22.45
CA LEU A 438 5.83 0.47 -21.70
C LEU A 438 6.87 -0.65 -21.63
N LEU A 439 7.56 -0.95 -22.73
CA LEU A 439 8.54 -2.04 -22.81
C LEU A 439 9.84 -1.75 -22.07
N PHE A 440 10.41 -0.55 -22.29
CA PHE A 440 11.72 -0.17 -21.77
C PHE A 440 11.66 0.44 -20.37
N ASN A 441 10.46 0.58 -19.79
CA ASN A 441 10.32 0.89 -18.38
C ASN A 441 10.81 -0.31 -17.55
N ARG A 442 11.99 -0.20 -16.95
CA ARG A 442 12.49 -1.22 -16.03
C ARG A 442 12.01 -0.95 -14.62
N THR A 443 11.49 -1.95 -13.93
CA THR A 443 11.20 -1.90 -12.48
C THR A 443 12.49 -1.75 -11.69
N LEU A 444 12.40 -1.53 -10.37
CA LEU A 444 13.55 -1.53 -9.46
C LEU A 444 14.40 -2.81 -9.55
N THR A 445 13.77 -3.95 -9.83
CA THR A 445 14.43 -5.24 -10.07
C THR A 445 15.13 -5.34 -11.44
N GLY A 446 15.11 -4.29 -12.27
CA GLY A 446 15.63 -4.32 -13.64
C GLY A 446 14.77 -5.10 -14.64
N ARG A 447 13.67 -5.70 -14.18
CA ARG A 447 12.71 -6.46 -15.01
C ARG A 447 11.79 -5.51 -15.78
N SER A 448 11.19 -5.99 -16.87
CA SER A 448 10.23 -5.18 -17.63
C SER A 448 8.96 -4.93 -16.81
N PHE A 449 8.41 -3.73 -16.91
CA PHE A 449 7.16 -3.31 -16.28
C PHE A 449 5.95 -4.20 -16.62
N LEU A 450 6.05 -4.96 -17.73
CA LEU A 450 5.02 -5.88 -18.23
C LEU A 450 5.15 -7.31 -17.72
N ASN A 451 6.30 -7.69 -17.13
CA ASN A 451 6.52 -9.06 -16.69
C ASN A 451 7.38 -9.10 -15.41
N VAL A 452 6.69 -8.93 -14.28
CA VAL A 452 7.22 -9.34 -12.99
C VAL A 452 6.71 -10.77 -12.78
N LYS A 453 7.51 -11.77 -13.15
CA LYS A 453 7.27 -13.13 -12.65
C LYS A 453 7.30 -13.06 -11.13
N MET A 454 6.15 -13.26 -10.51
CA MET A 454 6.07 -13.74 -9.14
C MET A 454 6.56 -15.18 -9.15
N ASN A 455 7.51 -15.49 -8.28
CA ASN A 455 8.07 -16.84 -8.16
C ASN A 455 6.99 -17.88 -7.88
#